data_AF-A0A2R6INQ4-F1
#
_entry.id   AF-A0A2R6INQ4-F1
#
_cell.length_a   1.000
_cell.length_b   1.000
_cell.length_c   1.000
_cell.angle_alpha   90.00
_cell.angle_beta   90.00
_cell.angle_gamma   90.00
#
_symmetry.space_group_name_H-M   'P 1'
#
loop_
_entity.id
_entity.type
_entity.pdbx_description
1 polymer ?
#
loop_
_entity_poly.entity_id
_entity_poly.type
_entity_poly.pdbx_seq_one_letter_code
_entity_poly.pdbx_strand_id
1 'polypeptide(L)' 'MALAFGLGPLASPVGVLGALVVLAVIVLVGRYVLSVAWRLITIGIVVVATLYILSLLGFGLGVFG' A
#
# COMPACT_ATOMS: atom_id res chain seq x y z
N MET A 1 31.07 -24.18 -14.87
CA MET A 1 29.83 -24.07 -14.08
C MET A 1 30.09 -23.21 -12.86
N ALA A 2 30.25 -21.91 -13.06
CA ALA A 2 30.62 -20.96 -12.01
C ALA A 2 29.42 -20.05 -11.74
N LEU A 3 28.49 -20.52 -10.91
CA LEU A 3 27.47 -19.68 -10.27
C LEU A 3 27.75 -19.52 -8.77
N ALA A 4 29.01 -19.71 -8.36
CA ALA A 4 29.47 -19.42 -7.00
C ALA A 4 29.67 -17.91 -6.76
N PHE A 5 28.74 -17.07 -7.22
CA PHE A 5 28.71 -15.66 -6.82
C PHE A 5 28.26 -15.59 -5.35
N GLY A 6 29.25 -15.58 -4.44
CA GLY A 6 29.16 -14.81 -3.20
C GLY A 6 28.13 -15.24 -2.15
N LEU A 7 27.78 -16.52 -2.02
CA LEU A 7 26.92 -17.01 -0.93
C LEU A 7 27.62 -17.09 0.44
N GLY A 8 28.71 -16.35 0.66
CA GLY A 8 29.53 -16.43 1.88
C GLY A 8 28.72 -16.40 3.19
N PRO A 9 27.90 -15.36 3.44
CA PRO A 9 27.06 -15.29 4.65
C PRO A 9 25.71 -16.01 4.50
N LEU A 10 25.22 -16.19 3.27
CA LEU A 10 23.91 -16.77 2.96
C LEU A 10 23.89 -18.30 3.07
N ALA A 11 25.06 -18.94 3.05
CA ALA A 11 25.25 -20.36 3.37
C ALA A 11 25.28 -20.64 4.89
N SER A 12 25.29 -19.59 5.72
CA SER A 12 25.21 -19.72 7.17
C SER A 12 23.74 -19.70 7.65
N PRO A 13 23.37 -20.48 8.69
CA PRO A 13 22.01 -20.47 9.25
C PRO A 13 21.52 -19.08 9.64
N VAL A 14 22.44 -18.19 10.06
CA VAL A 14 22.14 -16.82 10.47
C VAL A 14 21.80 -15.92 9.26
N GLY A 15 22.48 -16.11 8.12
CA GLY A 15 22.20 -15.32 6.90
C GLY A 15 20.81 -15.60 6.32
N VAL A 16 20.34 -16.84 6.42
CA VAL A 16 18.98 -17.23 6.01
C VAL A 16 17.93 -16.56 6.91
N LEU A 17 18.16 -16.55 8.23
CA LEU A 17 17.26 -15.86 9.17
C LEU A 17 17.19 -14.36 8.88
N GLY A 18 18.34 -13.71 8.61
CA GLY A 18 18.37 -12.29 8.22
C GLY A 18 17.54 -12.00 6.97
N ALA A 19 17.66 -12.83 5.93
CA ALA A 19 16.88 -12.69 4.70
C ALA A 19 15.38 -12.85 4.94
N LEU A 20 14.97 -13.82 5.78
CA LEU A 20 13.57 -14.02 6.14
C LEU A 20 13.00 -12.83 6.93
N VAL A 21 13.78 -12.25 7.84
CA VAL A 21 13.36 -11.05 8.59
C VAL A 21 13.15 -9.87 7.63
N VAL A 22 14.09 -9.64 6.70
CA VAL A 22 13.96 -8.57 5.70
C VAL A 22 12.70 -8.78 4.84
N LEU A 23 12.47 -9.99 4.33
CA LEU A 23 11.27 -10.32 3.57
C LEU A 23 9.99 -10.12 4.39
N ALA A 24 9.99 -10.54 5.66
CA ALA A 24 8.85 -10.35 6.56
C ALA A 24 8.52 -8.86 6.74
N VAL A 25 9.54 -8.01 6.89
CA VAL A 25 9.35 -6.55 6.99
C VAL A 25 8.78 -5.99 5.68
N ILE A 26 9.29 -6.40 4.51
CA ILE A 26 8.78 -5.93 3.21
C ILE A 26 7.31 -6.31 3.04
N VAL A 27 6.94 -7.56 3.32
CA VAL A 27 5.55 -8.04 3.22
C VAL A 27 4.66 -7.30 4.22
N LEU A 28 5.14 -7.08 5.43
CA LEU A 28 4.42 -6.34 6.46
C LEU A 28 4.14 -4.90 6.00
N VAL A 29 5.16 -4.20 5.49
CA VAL A 29 5.01 -2.84 4.94
C VAL A 29 4.05 -2.84 3.77
N GLY A 30 4.20 -3.76 2.80
CA GLY A 30 3.31 -3.86 1.65
C GLY A 30 1.84 -4.08 2.06
N ARG A 31 1.61 -4.90 3.09
CA ARG A 31 0.27 -5.12 3.66
C ARG A 31 -0.29 -3.86 4.33
N TYR A 32 0.52 -3.15 5.11
CA TYR A 32 0.09 -1.90 5.73
C TYR A 32 -0.25 -0.86 4.66
N VAL A 33 0.59 -0.69 3.64
CA VAL A 33 0.35 0.23 2.52
C VAL A 33 -0.93 -0.15 1.78
N LEU A 34 -1.17 -1.43 1.50
CA LEU A 34 -2.38 -1.87 0.82
C LEU A 34 -3.64 -1.57 1.64
N SER A 35 -3.59 -1.80 2.97
CA SER A 35 -4.67 -1.46 3.90
C SER A 35 -4.95 0.05 3.94
N VAL A 36 -3.88 0.86 3.97
CA VAL A 36 -3.99 2.33 3.97
C VAL A 36 -4.49 2.85 2.63
N ALA A 37 -3.98 2.34 1.52
CA ALA A 37 -4.41 2.71 0.18
C ALA A 37 -5.90 2.42 0.00
N TRP A 38 -6.36 1.24 0.43
CA TRP A 38 -7.77 0.90 0.37
C TRP A 38 -8.64 1.85 1.19
N ARG A 39 -8.20 2.22 2.39
CA ARG A 39 -8.88 3.23 3.21
C ARG A 39 -8.93 4.59 2.52
N LEU A 40 -7.82 5.07 1.96
CA LEU A 40 -7.77 6.35 1.24
C LEU A 40 -8.69 6.35 0.02
N ILE A 41 -8.69 5.27 -0.75
CA ILE A 41 -9.57 5.09 -1.92
C ILE A 41 -11.04 5.11 -1.47
N THR A 42 -11.38 4.36 -0.42
CA THR A 42 -12.76 4.30 0.10
C THR A 42 -13.22 5.68 0.56
N ILE A 43 -12.38 6.41 1.29
CA ILE A 43 -12.69 7.78 1.74
C ILE A 43 -12.89 8.70 0.53
N GLY A 44 -12.01 8.65 -0.46
CA GLY A 44 -12.13 9.46 -1.68
C GLY A 44 -13.43 9.19 -2.43
N ILE A 45 -13.78 7.91 -2.62
CA ILE A 45 -15.04 7.50 -3.25
C ILE A 45 -16.24 8.04 -2.46
N VAL A 46 -16.24 7.87 -1.14
CA VAL A 46 -17.35 8.34 -0.28
C VAL A 46 -17.51 9.85 -0.37
N VAL A 47 -16.41 10.61 -0.34
CA VAL A 47 -16.45 12.08 -0.47
C VAL A 47 -17.00 12.48 -1.85
N VAL A 48 -16.46 11.91 -2.93
CA VAL A 48 -16.92 12.20 -4.29
C VAL A 48 -18.39 11.86 -4.47
N ALA A 49 -18.82 10.68 -4.01
CA ALA A 49 -20.21 10.25 -4.08
C ALA A 49 -21.13 11.18 -3.29
N THR A 50 -20.71 11.60 -2.09
CA THR A 50 -21.48 12.52 -1.24
C THR A 50 -21.62 13.89 -1.91
N LEU A 51 -20.52 14.48 -2.39
CA LEU A 51 -20.55 15.76 -3.10
C LEU A 51 -21.38 15.69 -4.39
N TYR A 52 -21.30 14.58 -5.11
CA TYR A 52 -22.11 14.34 -6.30
C TYR A 52 -23.61 14.30 -5.97
N ILE A 53 -24.00 13.54 -4.95
CA ILE A 53 -25.40 13.47 -4.49
C ILE A 53 -25.88 14.84 -4.02
N LEU A 54 -25.07 15.58 -3.26
CA LEU A 54 -25.38 16.94 -2.82
C LEU A 54 -25.55 17.88 -4.01
N SER A 55 -24.70 17.79 -5.03
CA SER A 55 -24.83 18.55 -6.27
C SER A 55 -26.13 18.22 -7.01
N LEU A 56 -26.52 16.95 -7.10
CA LEU A 56 -27.78 16.52 -7.73
C LEU A 56 -29.01 16.99 -6.96
N LEU A 57 -28.92 17.04 -5.63
CA LEU A 57 -29.97 17.55 -4.75
C LEU A 57 -30.08 19.09 -4.77
N GLY A 58 -29.27 19.78 -5.58
CA GLY A 58 -29.29 21.24 -5.68
C GLY A 58 -28.52 21.94 -4.56
N PHE A 59 -27.83 21.20 -3.67
CA PHE A 59 -26.80 21.72 -2.77
C PHE A 59 -25.47 21.91 -3.49
N GLY A 60 -25.53 22.27 -4.78
CA GLY A 60 -24.38 22.83 -5.46
C GLY A 60 -23.91 24.06 -4.70
N LEU A 61 -22.64 24.39 -4.83
CA LEU A 61 -22.12 25.71 -4.54
C LEU A 61 -23.02 26.74 -5.25
N GLY A 62 -24.05 27.25 -4.56
CA GLY A 62 -25.12 28.08 -5.10
C GLY A 62 -24.67 29.51 -5.43
N VAL A 63 -23.54 29.66 -6.13
CA VAL A 63 -22.96 30.96 -6.52
C VAL A 63 -22.67 31.05 -8.02
N PHE A 64 -22.63 29.94 -8.77
CA PHE A 64 -22.33 30.00 -10.21
C PHE A 64 -23.46 29.40 -11.06
N GLY A 65 -24.66 29.93 -10.86
CA GLY A 65 -25.62 30.11 -11.95
C GLY A 65 -25.38 31.47 -12.60
#